data_AF-A0A914UZA2-F1
#
_entry.id   AF-A0A914UZA2-F1
#
_cell.length_a   1.000
_cell.length_b   1.000
_cell.length_c   1.000
_cell.angle_alpha   90.00
_cell.angle_beta   90.00
_cell.angle_gamma   90.00
#
_symmetry.space_group_name_H-M   'P 1'
#
loop_
_entity.id
_entity.type
_entity.pdbx_description
1 polymer ?
#
loop_
_entity_poly.entity_id
_entity_poly.type
_entity_poly.pdbx_seq_one_letter_code
_entity_poly.pdbx_strand_id
1 'polypeptide(L)'
;ILSLEILSGLCLMPDGHKKILQAISDASEALGERTRFQRITEDLWRPYRNEREAVRVKTTVMSLINALLKSGPAEHSLEFRLHLRYELLMLGMQEIVDRLRADFDNPTLNDHLDLFDMMRQEDEQEMTASLDSGASSPIDYENPAAMADVLTHRLADSVALPHLISLLQHLLMVPGGQKHLHLWRLFDMVLQQLSLQSSMGMVADSYEPVVNVDMEEILSRLHTQNEFEKLEKSYLKLQADFDAERTRVLELERRLNELREKGVNIPPSEGTNTNSAPPTSRLPPVCPPQLVPPPPPPPPSNALRSASWNSTDG
;
A
#
# COMPACT_ATOMS: atom_id res chain seq x y z
N ILE A 1 -12.26 -13.86 12.58
CA ILE A 1 -11.57 -14.79 13.52
C ILE A 1 -11.64 -16.21 12.99
N LEU A 2 -12.77 -16.93 13.08
CA LEU A 2 -12.85 -18.34 12.66
C LEU A 2 -12.36 -18.60 11.23
N SER A 3 -12.75 -17.75 10.27
CA SER A 3 -12.27 -17.90 8.89
C SER A 3 -10.75 -17.79 8.79
N LEU A 4 -10.13 -16.84 9.50
CA LEU A 4 -8.69 -16.67 9.52
C LEU A 4 -7.99 -17.87 10.18
N GLU A 5 -8.53 -18.41 11.27
CA GLU A 5 -8.00 -19.62 11.93
C GLU A 5 -8.02 -20.83 10.99
N ILE A 6 -9.12 -21.00 10.24
CA ILE A 6 -9.23 -22.06 9.24
C ILE A 6 -8.21 -21.85 8.12
N LEU A 7 -8.07 -20.63 7.60
CA LEU A 7 -7.09 -20.32 6.55
C LEU A 7 -5.66 -20.60 7.03
N SER A 8 -5.30 -20.22 8.27
CA SER A 8 -3.98 -20.52 8.86
C SER A 8 -3.72 -22.02 8.92
N GLY A 9 -4.70 -22.82 9.37
CA GLY A 9 -4.59 -24.27 9.40
C GLY A 9 -4.48 -24.89 8.00
N LEU A 10 -5.22 -24.35 7.02
CA LEU A 10 -5.17 -24.81 5.64
C LEU A 10 -3.83 -24.52 4.97
N CYS A 11 -3.11 -23.46 5.34
CA CYS A 11 -1.76 -23.19 4.82
C CYS A 11 -0.78 -24.34 5.09
N LEU A 12 -0.99 -25.12 6.16
CA LEU A 12 -0.14 -26.25 6.56
C LEU A 12 -0.45 -27.55 5.81
N MET A 13 -1.54 -27.59 5.05
CA MET A 13 -1.95 -28.77 4.29
C MET A 13 -1.20 -28.84 2.94
N PRO A 14 -1.03 -30.04 2.34
CA PRO A 14 -0.49 -30.18 0.99
C PRO A 14 -1.26 -29.32 -0.02
N ASP A 15 -0.55 -28.53 -0.82
CA ASP A 15 -1.08 -27.52 -1.76
C ASP A 15 -1.96 -26.42 -1.14
N GLY A 16 -2.14 -26.42 0.17
CA GLY A 16 -3.00 -25.49 0.89
C GLY A 16 -2.47 -24.07 0.78
N HIS A 17 -1.19 -23.86 1.09
CA HIS A 17 -0.54 -22.56 1.00
C HIS A 17 -0.79 -21.84 -0.33
N LYS A 18 -0.49 -22.48 -1.47
CA LYS A 18 -0.66 -21.89 -2.80
C LYS A 18 -2.12 -21.50 -3.07
N LYS A 19 -3.07 -22.37 -2.70
CA LYS A 19 -4.51 -22.12 -2.86
C LYS A 19 -4.99 -20.96 -1.99
N ILE A 20 -4.49 -20.85 -0.76
CA ILE A 20 -4.83 -19.76 0.15
C ILE A 20 -4.29 -18.44 -0.40
N LEU A 21 -3.03 -18.42 -0.85
CA LEU A 21 -2.42 -17.22 -1.41
C LEU A 21 -3.12 -16.77 -2.70
N GLN A 22 -3.55 -17.71 -3.55
CA GLN A 22 -4.40 -17.43 -4.70
C GLN A 22 -5.75 -16.86 -4.27
N ALA A 23 -6.43 -17.48 -3.32
CA ALA A 23 -7.74 -17.03 -2.84
C ALA A 23 -7.69 -15.62 -2.21
N ILE A 24 -6.60 -15.28 -1.50
CA ILE A 24 -6.36 -13.93 -0.98
C ILE A 24 -6.18 -12.93 -2.13
N SER A 25 -5.47 -13.34 -3.19
CA SER A 25 -5.29 -12.51 -4.40
C SER A 25 -6.62 -12.27 -5.13
N ASP A 26 -7.40 -13.33 -5.38
CA ASP A 26 -8.72 -13.24 -6.02
C ASP A 26 -9.70 -12.40 -5.18
N ALA A 27 -9.67 -12.58 -3.85
CA ALA A 27 -10.51 -11.80 -2.94
C ALA A 27 -10.16 -10.30 -3.00
N SER A 28 -8.88 -9.95 -3.13
CA SER A 28 -8.47 -8.55 -3.22
C SER A 28 -8.99 -7.86 -4.47
N GLU A 29 -9.00 -8.56 -5.62
CA GLU A 29 -9.61 -8.06 -6.85
C GLU A 29 -11.12 -7.86 -6.66
N ALA A 30 -11.81 -8.87 -6.11
CA ALA A 30 -13.25 -8.81 -5.86
C ALA A 30 -13.66 -7.72 -4.86
N LEU A 31 -12.79 -7.40 -3.90
CA LEU A 31 -13.00 -6.35 -2.89
C LEU A 31 -12.52 -4.96 -3.34
N GLY A 32 -11.87 -4.86 -4.51
CA GLY A 32 -11.28 -3.61 -5.01
C GLY A 32 -10.10 -3.12 -4.18
N GLU A 33 -9.37 -4.04 -3.54
CA GLU A 33 -8.19 -3.76 -2.75
C GLU A 33 -6.97 -3.59 -3.66
N ARG A 34 -6.06 -2.70 -3.28
CA ARG A 34 -4.86 -2.38 -4.09
C ARG A 34 -3.84 -3.49 -4.08
N THR A 35 -3.78 -4.21 -2.96
CA THR A 35 -2.85 -5.30 -2.73
C THR A 35 -3.56 -6.40 -1.98
N ARG A 36 -3.13 -7.64 -2.20
CA ARG A 36 -3.77 -8.83 -1.64
C ARG A 36 -3.75 -8.91 -0.11
N PHE A 37 -2.78 -8.26 0.51
CA PHE A 37 -2.65 -8.22 1.98
C PHE A 37 -3.30 -6.99 2.62
N GLN A 38 -3.90 -6.09 1.85
CA GLN A 38 -4.44 -4.84 2.37
C GLN A 38 -5.42 -5.07 3.53
N ARG A 39 -6.49 -5.86 3.33
CA ARG A 39 -7.45 -6.14 4.41
C ARG A 39 -6.82 -6.78 5.64
N ILE A 40 -5.94 -7.74 5.40
CA ILE A 40 -5.29 -8.53 6.46
C ILE A 40 -4.47 -7.58 7.34
N THR A 41 -3.70 -6.68 6.73
CA THR A 41 -2.91 -5.67 7.45
C THR A 41 -3.80 -4.60 8.10
N GLU A 42 -4.89 -4.18 7.46
CA GLU A 42 -5.88 -3.28 8.05
C GLU A 42 -6.47 -3.84 9.35
N ASP A 43 -6.78 -5.14 9.41
CA ASP A 43 -7.32 -5.78 10.60
C ASP A 43 -6.35 -5.77 11.79
N LEU A 44 -5.03 -5.71 11.53
CA LEU A 44 -4.01 -5.49 12.56
C LEU A 44 -3.96 -4.04 13.02
N TRP A 45 -4.21 -3.07 12.15
CA TRP A 45 -4.13 -1.65 12.51
C TRP A 45 -5.42 -1.13 13.18
N ARG A 46 -6.55 -1.73 12.82
CA ARG A 46 -7.89 -1.30 13.21
C ARG A 46 -8.06 -1.23 14.74
N PRO A 47 -8.67 -0.15 15.26
CA PRO A 47 -9.08 -0.10 16.66
C PRO A 47 -10.34 -0.94 16.88
N TYR A 48 -10.34 -1.74 17.95
CA TYR A 48 -11.49 -2.53 18.37
C TYR A 48 -12.06 -1.96 19.67
N ARG A 49 -13.37 -2.06 19.85
CA ARG A 49 -14.05 -1.56 21.06
C ARG A 49 -13.74 -2.41 22.30
N ASN A 50 -13.42 -3.68 22.09
CA ASN A 50 -13.13 -4.65 23.13
C ASN A 50 -11.70 -5.13 22.97
N GLU A 51 -10.88 -4.92 23.98
CA GLU A 51 -9.47 -5.32 24.00
C GLU A 51 -9.29 -6.84 23.83
N ARG A 52 -10.15 -7.65 24.47
CA ARG A 52 -10.11 -9.12 24.31
C ARG A 52 -10.40 -9.55 22.88
N GLU A 53 -11.31 -8.85 22.22
CA GLU A 53 -11.61 -9.10 20.81
C GLU A 53 -10.45 -8.62 19.92
N ALA A 54 -9.87 -7.46 20.23
CA ALA A 54 -8.71 -6.90 19.53
C ALA A 54 -7.56 -7.91 19.53
N VAL A 55 -7.15 -8.37 20.71
CA VAL A 55 -6.06 -9.34 20.88
C VAL A 55 -6.36 -10.59 20.08
N ARG A 56 -7.56 -11.17 20.21
CA ARG A 56 -7.92 -12.38 19.46
C ARG A 56 -7.80 -12.19 17.95
N VAL A 57 -8.33 -11.11 17.39
CA VAL A 57 -8.22 -10.85 15.95
C VAL A 57 -6.75 -10.69 15.55
N LYS A 58 -5.99 -9.86 16.28
CA LYS A 58 -4.58 -9.57 15.99
C LYS A 58 -3.72 -10.84 16.08
N THR A 59 -3.93 -11.68 17.08
CA THR A 59 -3.27 -12.98 17.23
C THR A 59 -3.59 -13.89 16.05
N THR A 60 -4.86 -14.00 15.66
CA THR A 60 -5.24 -14.85 14.51
C THR A 60 -4.66 -14.34 13.19
N VAL A 61 -4.65 -13.03 12.97
CA VAL A 61 -4.06 -12.45 11.76
C VAL A 61 -2.55 -12.70 11.72
N MET A 62 -1.84 -12.47 12.84
CA MET A 62 -0.41 -12.79 12.94
C MET A 62 -0.13 -14.28 12.72
N SER A 63 -1.00 -15.16 13.23
CA SER A 63 -0.93 -16.60 12.98
C SER A 63 -1.03 -16.92 11.48
N LEU A 64 -1.95 -16.29 10.75
CA LEU A 64 -2.10 -16.45 9.30
C LEU A 64 -0.87 -15.96 8.54
N ILE A 65 -0.36 -14.77 8.87
CA ILE A 65 0.84 -14.20 8.25
C ILE A 65 2.02 -15.16 8.46
N ASN A 66 2.23 -15.64 9.69
CA ASN A 66 3.31 -16.57 9.98
C ASN A 66 3.15 -17.91 9.24
N ALA A 67 1.92 -18.42 9.11
CA ALA A 67 1.65 -19.63 8.32
C ALA A 67 1.95 -19.43 6.82
N LEU A 68 1.69 -18.24 6.28
CA LEU A 68 2.03 -17.91 4.88
C LEU A 68 3.55 -17.76 4.67
N LEU A 69 4.29 -17.30 5.68
CA LEU A 69 5.75 -17.14 5.60
C LEU A 69 6.53 -18.41 5.91
N LYS A 70 5.93 -19.38 6.62
CA LYS A 70 6.61 -20.58 7.13
C LYS A 70 6.17 -21.89 6.47
N SER A 71 5.37 -21.86 5.41
CA SER A 71 4.80 -23.08 4.83
C SER A 71 4.73 -23.03 3.30
N GLY A 72 4.58 -24.20 2.69
CA GLY A 72 4.48 -24.29 1.23
C GLY A 72 5.76 -23.80 0.54
N PRO A 73 5.67 -23.08 -0.60
CA PRO A 73 6.85 -22.54 -1.29
C PRO A 73 7.73 -21.65 -0.42
N ALA A 74 7.13 -20.95 0.56
CA ALA A 74 7.84 -20.11 1.51
C ALA A 74 8.83 -20.94 2.34
N GLU A 75 8.52 -22.18 2.71
CA GLU A 75 9.41 -22.99 3.54
C GLU A 75 10.77 -23.29 2.86
N HIS A 76 10.80 -23.39 1.53
CA HIS A 76 11.97 -23.88 0.79
C HIS A 76 12.59 -22.84 -0.16
N SER A 77 11.99 -21.66 -0.29
CA SER A 77 12.48 -20.59 -1.16
C SER A 77 12.58 -19.28 -0.39
N LEU A 78 13.81 -18.91 -0.03
CA LEU A 78 14.13 -17.62 0.58
C LEU A 78 13.59 -16.46 -0.26
N GLU A 79 13.77 -16.50 -1.58
CA GLU A 79 13.31 -15.44 -2.48
C GLU A 79 11.78 -15.25 -2.43
N PHE A 80 11.03 -16.36 -2.42
CA PHE A 80 9.58 -16.31 -2.29
C PHE A 80 9.16 -15.77 -0.92
N ARG A 81 9.83 -16.16 0.18
CA ARG A 81 9.57 -15.58 1.50
C ARG A 81 9.82 -14.09 1.54
N LEU A 82 10.96 -13.65 1.00
CA LEU A 82 11.33 -12.24 0.93
C LEU A 82 10.30 -11.44 0.15
N HIS A 83 9.82 -11.96 -0.97
CA HIS A 83 8.76 -11.31 -1.76
C HIS A 83 7.50 -11.06 -0.93
N LEU A 84 6.97 -12.09 -0.25
CA LEU A 84 5.82 -11.94 0.63
C LEU A 84 6.09 -10.94 1.77
N ARG A 85 7.29 -10.98 2.35
CA ARG A 85 7.67 -10.05 3.41
C ARG A 85 7.74 -8.61 2.90
N TYR A 86 8.28 -8.37 1.70
CA TYR A 86 8.30 -7.04 1.11
C TYR A 86 6.90 -6.50 0.87
N GLU A 87 5.96 -7.32 0.38
CA GLU A 87 4.55 -6.90 0.24
C GLU A 87 3.95 -6.45 1.58
N LEU A 88 4.24 -7.17 2.67
CA LEU A 88 3.78 -6.81 4.01
C LEU A 88 4.47 -5.54 4.52
N LEU A 89 5.78 -5.41 4.34
CA LEU A 89 6.55 -4.22 4.76
C LEU A 89 6.06 -2.95 4.05
N MET A 90 5.72 -3.03 2.76
CA MET A 90 5.13 -1.91 2.02
C MET A 90 3.76 -1.46 2.56
N LEU A 91 3.09 -2.30 3.35
CA LEU A 91 1.85 -1.97 4.05
C LEU A 91 2.09 -1.46 5.50
N GLY A 92 3.34 -1.18 5.88
CA GLY A 92 3.69 -0.67 7.21
C GLY A 92 3.69 -1.73 8.30
N MET A 93 4.04 -2.98 7.96
CA MET A 93 4.01 -4.09 8.91
C MET A 93 4.95 -3.89 10.11
N GLN A 94 6.08 -3.19 9.93
CA GLN A 94 7.03 -2.95 11.01
C GLN A 94 6.42 -2.06 12.10
N GLU A 95 5.80 -0.94 11.71
CA GLU A 95 5.11 -0.02 12.62
C GLU A 95 3.93 -0.69 13.31
N ILE A 96 3.25 -1.60 12.62
CA ILE A 96 2.17 -2.41 13.18
C ILE A 96 2.72 -3.32 14.27
N VAL A 97 3.80 -4.07 14.01
CA VAL A 97 4.41 -4.97 15.00
C VAL A 97 4.85 -4.20 16.24
N ASP A 98 5.54 -3.07 16.07
CA ASP A 98 6.03 -2.25 17.19
C ASP A 98 4.86 -1.73 18.05
N ARG A 99 3.79 -1.27 17.40
CA ARG A 99 2.57 -0.85 18.09
C ARG A 99 1.87 -1.99 18.81
N LEU A 100 1.77 -3.18 18.19
CA LEU A 100 1.13 -4.34 18.81
C LEU A 100 1.86 -4.77 20.08
N ARG A 101 3.20 -4.70 20.11
CA ARG A 101 4.00 -4.97 21.32
C ARG A 101 3.76 -3.94 22.43
N ALA A 102 3.56 -2.67 22.07
CA ALA A 102 3.31 -1.61 23.03
C ALA A 102 1.88 -1.63 23.59
N ASP A 103 0.90 -1.92 22.74
CA ASP A 103 -0.53 -1.81 23.07
C ASP A 103 -1.07 -3.06 23.80
N PHE A 104 -0.43 -4.24 23.67
CA PHE A 104 -0.96 -5.51 24.17
C PHE A 104 0.07 -6.34 24.95
N ASP A 105 -0.26 -6.68 26.18
CA ASP A 105 0.49 -7.68 26.98
C ASP A 105 -0.19 -9.04 26.90
N ASN A 106 -0.01 -9.75 25.77
CA ASN A 106 -0.56 -11.08 25.56
C ASN A 106 0.53 -12.07 25.13
N PRO A 107 0.74 -13.18 25.86
CA PRO A 107 1.84 -14.11 25.58
C PRO A 107 1.70 -14.76 24.20
N THR A 108 0.51 -15.20 23.82
CA THR A 108 0.30 -15.86 22.52
C THR A 108 0.48 -14.92 21.33
N LEU A 109 0.07 -13.65 21.48
CA LEU A 109 0.36 -12.63 20.46
C LEU A 109 1.86 -12.39 20.37
N ASN A 110 2.54 -12.21 21.52
CA ASN A 110 3.98 -11.99 21.58
C ASN A 110 4.77 -13.15 20.96
N ASP A 111 4.37 -14.40 21.20
CA ASP A 111 4.99 -15.58 20.57
C ASP A 111 4.92 -15.49 19.02
N HIS A 112 3.81 -15.01 18.46
CA HIS A 112 3.68 -14.82 17.02
C HIS A 112 4.48 -13.63 16.48
N LEU A 113 4.63 -12.55 17.25
CA LEU A 113 5.47 -11.41 16.88
C LEU A 113 6.96 -11.79 16.93
N ASP A 114 7.36 -12.55 17.95
CA ASP A 114 8.72 -13.08 18.09
C ASP A 114 9.06 -14.06 16.97
N LEU A 115 8.12 -14.94 16.59
CA LEU A 115 8.28 -15.81 15.43
C LEU A 115 8.45 -15.01 14.13
N PHE A 116 7.68 -13.94 13.95
CA PHE A 116 7.80 -13.08 12.77
C PHE A 116 9.18 -12.43 12.66
N ASP A 117 9.70 -11.90 13.78
CA ASP A 117 11.03 -11.28 13.84
C ASP A 117 12.15 -12.32 13.71
N MET A 118 12.00 -13.49 14.33
CA MET A 118 12.94 -14.61 14.20
C MET A 118 13.08 -15.05 12.73
N MET A 119 11.96 -15.29 12.03
CA MET A 119 12.01 -15.67 10.61
C MET A 119 12.65 -14.59 9.74
N ARG A 120 12.47 -13.31 10.08
CA ARG A 120 13.16 -12.22 9.37
C ARG A 120 14.69 -12.30 9.58
N GLN A 121 15.14 -12.54 10.81
CA GLN A 121 16.57 -12.68 11.11
C GLN A 121 17.16 -13.94 10.45
N GLU A 122 16.42 -15.04 10.43
CA GLU A 122 16.80 -16.28 9.72
C GLU A 122 16.95 -16.02 8.23
N ASP A 123 16.04 -15.27 7.62
CA ASP A 123 16.12 -14.93 6.19
C ASP A 123 17.32 -14.02 5.87
N GLU A 124 17.65 -13.08 6.76
CA GLU A 124 18.86 -12.25 6.64
C GLU A 124 20.15 -13.08 6.76
N GLN A 125 20.15 -14.08 7.66
CA GLN A 125 21.26 -15.02 7.80
C GLN A 125 21.38 -15.96 6.60
N GLU A 126 20.28 -16.51 6.08
CA GLU A 126 20.27 -17.37 4.90
C GLU A 126 20.71 -16.59 3.66
N MET A 127 20.26 -15.34 3.53
CA MET A 127 20.71 -14.42 2.50
C MET A 127 22.21 -14.21 2.59
N THR A 128 22.74 -13.89 3.77
CA THR A 128 24.19 -13.70 3.99
C THR A 128 24.99 -14.99 3.74
N ALA A 129 24.48 -16.15 4.16
CA ALA A 129 25.13 -17.45 3.97
C ALA A 129 25.17 -17.88 2.50
N SER A 130 24.13 -17.56 1.71
CA SER A 130 24.11 -17.76 0.26
C SER A 130 25.20 -16.95 -0.46
N LEU A 131 25.63 -15.84 0.15
CA LEU A 131 26.65 -14.93 -0.36
C LEU A 131 28.07 -15.30 0.11
N ASP A 132 28.19 -15.89 1.31
CA ASP A 132 29.44 -16.37 1.90
C ASP A 132 30.01 -17.64 1.22
N SER A 133 29.35 -18.17 0.18
CA SER A 133 30.01 -19.10 -0.76
C SER A 133 31.08 -18.41 -1.63
N GLY A 134 31.37 -17.12 -1.45
CA GLY A 134 32.43 -16.42 -2.18
C GLY A 134 33.11 -15.22 -1.50
N ALA A 135 32.47 -14.41 -0.65
CA ALA A 135 33.16 -13.27 -0.03
C ALA A 135 32.46 -12.71 1.22
N SER A 136 33.26 -12.55 2.27
CA SER A 136 32.92 -12.02 3.59
C SER A 136 32.46 -10.55 3.59
N SER A 137 31.20 -10.32 3.96
CA SER A 137 30.65 -9.17 4.71
C SER A 137 29.11 -9.18 4.57
N PRO A 138 28.32 -8.83 5.61
CA PRO A 138 26.91 -8.49 5.41
C PRO A 138 26.79 -7.43 4.31
N ILE A 139 25.91 -7.66 3.33
CA ILE A 139 25.64 -6.67 2.29
C ILE A 139 24.81 -5.55 2.90
N ASP A 140 25.32 -4.33 2.81
CA ASP A 140 24.57 -3.13 3.13
C ASP A 140 23.60 -2.81 1.96
N TYR A 141 22.34 -3.24 2.10
CA TYR A 141 21.28 -3.03 1.10
C TYR A 141 20.78 -1.58 1.01
N GLU A 142 21.18 -0.71 1.94
CA GLU A 142 20.87 0.71 1.92
C GLU A 142 21.97 1.53 1.20
N ASN A 143 23.10 0.89 0.85
CA ASN A 143 24.24 1.53 0.22
C ASN A 143 24.44 1.04 -1.23
N PRO A 144 24.10 1.87 -2.23
CA PRO A 144 24.24 1.53 -3.64
C PRO A 144 25.66 1.15 -4.07
N ALA A 145 26.68 1.76 -3.44
CA ALA A 145 28.08 1.46 -3.77
C ALA A 145 28.48 0.06 -3.27
N ALA A 146 28.07 -0.31 -2.06
CA ALA A 146 28.31 -1.64 -1.51
C ALA A 146 27.63 -2.73 -2.34
N MET A 147 26.37 -2.51 -2.75
CA MET A 147 25.65 -3.44 -3.62
C MET A 147 26.29 -3.56 -5.00
N ALA A 148 26.72 -2.44 -5.61
CA ALA A 148 27.40 -2.45 -6.90
C ALA A 148 28.74 -3.20 -6.85
N ASP A 149 29.51 -3.03 -5.76
CA ASP A 149 30.76 -3.75 -5.54
C ASP A 149 30.53 -5.25 -5.46
N VAL A 150 29.50 -5.69 -4.70
CA VAL A 150 29.18 -7.12 -4.58
C VAL A 150 28.70 -7.71 -5.91
N LEU A 151 27.84 -7.00 -6.65
CA LEU A 151 27.39 -7.43 -7.99
C LEU A 151 28.56 -7.56 -8.96
N THR A 152 29.49 -6.60 -8.92
CA THR A 152 30.68 -6.61 -9.78
C THR A 152 31.60 -7.78 -9.44
N HIS A 153 31.86 -8.04 -8.15
CA HIS A 153 32.65 -9.18 -7.71
C HIS A 153 31.99 -10.52 -8.08
N ARG A 154 30.68 -10.67 -7.85
CA ARG A 154 29.94 -11.89 -8.19
C ARG A 154 30.02 -12.22 -9.69
N LEU A 155 29.93 -11.21 -10.53
CA LEU A 155 29.89 -11.40 -11.97
C LEU A 155 31.29 -11.33 -12.61
N ALA A 156 32.36 -11.05 -11.86
CA ALA A 156 33.70 -10.78 -12.40
C ALA A 156 34.18 -11.84 -13.40
N ASP A 157 33.95 -13.12 -13.11
CA ASP A 157 34.35 -14.26 -13.96
C ASP A 157 33.18 -14.83 -14.80
N SER A 158 32.04 -14.14 -14.83
CA SER A 158 30.83 -14.57 -15.54
C SER A 158 30.70 -13.90 -16.90
N VAL A 159 30.15 -14.64 -17.86
CA VAL A 159 29.71 -14.10 -19.17
C VAL A 159 28.60 -13.04 -19.03
N ALA A 160 28.00 -12.90 -17.84
CA ALA A 160 27.01 -11.88 -17.53
C ALA A 160 27.60 -10.49 -17.25
N LEU A 161 28.90 -10.36 -16.95
CA LEU A 161 29.53 -9.08 -16.61
C LEU A 161 29.34 -7.98 -17.67
N PRO A 162 29.51 -8.24 -18.99
CA PRO A 162 29.27 -7.24 -20.02
C PRO A 162 27.82 -6.75 -20.05
N HIS A 163 26.86 -7.62 -19.68
CA HIS A 163 25.45 -7.25 -19.60
C HIS A 163 25.17 -6.35 -18.39
N LEU A 164 25.79 -6.61 -17.22
CA LEU A 164 25.71 -5.70 -16.06
C LEU A 164 26.28 -4.32 -16.41
N ILE A 165 27.44 -4.26 -17.07
CA ILE A 165 28.05 -2.99 -17.49
C ILE A 165 27.11 -2.23 -18.44
N SER A 166 26.55 -2.92 -19.43
CA SER A 166 25.59 -2.32 -20.36
C SER A 166 24.35 -1.80 -19.62
N LEU A 167 23.78 -2.56 -18.68
CA LEU A 167 22.64 -2.11 -17.87
C LEU A 167 22.97 -0.82 -17.11
N LEU A 168 24.10 -0.78 -16.39
CA LEU A 168 24.54 0.40 -15.65
C LEU A 168 24.74 1.61 -16.57
N GLN A 169 25.32 1.42 -17.77
CA GLN A 169 25.45 2.48 -18.77
C GLN A 169 24.07 3.04 -19.17
N HIS A 170 23.07 2.19 -19.42
CA HIS A 170 21.73 2.65 -19.76
C HIS A 170 21.04 3.35 -18.58
N LEU A 171 21.21 2.86 -17.35
CA LEU A 171 20.69 3.53 -16.15
C LEU A 171 21.31 4.93 -15.96
N LEU A 172 22.61 5.08 -16.20
CA LEU A 172 23.30 6.38 -16.14
C LEU A 172 22.79 7.39 -17.18
N MET A 173 22.24 6.92 -18.31
CA MET A 173 21.66 7.80 -19.34
C MET A 173 20.28 8.34 -18.97
N VAL A 174 19.61 7.76 -17.97
CA VAL A 174 18.28 8.21 -17.54
C VAL A 174 18.41 9.33 -16.50
N PRO A 175 17.86 10.53 -16.74
CA PRO A 175 17.97 11.61 -15.76
C PRO A 175 17.19 11.32 -14.47
N GLY A 176 17.70 11.74 -13.31
CA GLY A 176 17.04 11.58 -12.00
C GLY A 176 15.94 12.60 -11.68
N GLY A 177 15.54 13.43 -12.66
CA GLY A 177 14.52 14.45 -12.44
C GLY A 177 13.11 13.88 -12.26
N GLN A 178 12.23 14.61 -11.56
CA GLN A 178 10.81 14.24 -11.32
C GLN A 178 10.07 13.79 -12.60
N LYS A 179 10.41 14.36 -13.76
CA LYS A 179 9.80 14.01 -15.05
C LYS A 179 10.11 12.58 -15.50
N HIS A 180 11.24 12.00 -15.08
CA HIS A 180 11.70 10.67 -15.48
C HIS A 180 11.54 9.61 -14.39
N LEU A 181 10.98 9.99 -13.22
CA LEU A 181 10.76 9.07 -12.10
C LEU A 181 9.95 7.83 -12.48
N HIS A 182 9.00 7.97 -13.42
CA HIS A 182 8.21 6.86 -13.95
C HIS A 182 9.06 5.80 -14.68
N LEU A 183 10.18 6.18 -15.30
CA LEU A 183 11.10 5.24 -15.95
C LEU A 183 11.87 4.43 -14.91
N TRP A 184 12.33 5.08 -13.84
CA TRP A 184 13.00 4.38 -12.73
C TRP A 184 12.07 3.38 -12.04
N ARG A 185 10.80 3.73 -11.85
CA ARG A 185 9.79 2.79 -11.35
C ARG A 185 9.52 1.64 -12.31
N LEU A 186 9.46 1.93 -13.61
CA LEU A 186 9.32 0.89 -14.62
C LEU A 186 10.49 -0.11 -14.55
N PHE A 187 11.73 0.38 -14.43
CA PHE A 187 12.90 -0.49 -14.28
C PHE A 187 12.82 -1.37 -13.05
N ASP A 188 12.44 -0.80 -11.90
CA ASP A 188 12.26 -1.52 -10.65
C ASP A 188 11.20 -2.64 -10.79
N MET A 189 10.03 -2.32 -11.33
CA MET A 189 8.94 -3.28 -11.51
C MET A 189 9.29 -4.40 -12.49
N VAL A 190 9.94 -4.07 -13.61
CA VAL A 190 10.39 -5.07 -14.60
C VAL A 190 11.45 -5.97 -13.97
N LEU A 191 12.45 -5.41 -13.29
CA LEU A 191 13.52 -6.20 -12.67
C LEU A 191 12.98 -7.11 -11.56
N GLN A 192 12.01 -6.63 -10.78
CA GLN A 192 11.31 -7.42 -9.77
C GLN A 192 10.57 -8.61 -10.41
N GLN A 193 9.82 -8.39 -11.48
CA GLN A 193 9.10 -9.48 -12.18
C GLN A 193 10.07 -10.51 -12.78
N LEU A 194 11.19 -10.06 -13.36
CA LEU A 194 12.22 -10.95 -13.91
C LEU A 194 12.89 -11.82 -12.83
N SER A 195 13.24 -11.22 -11.69
CA SER A 195 13.81 -11.96 -10.55
C SER A 195 12.84 -13.04 -10.05
N LEU A 196 11.57 -12.68 -9.88
CA LEU A 196 10.53 -13.61 -9.42
C LEU A 196 10.28 -14.76 -10.40
N GLN A 197 10.31 -14.49 -11.71
CA GLN A 197 10.15 -15.54 -12.72
C GLN A 197 11.33 -16.51 -12.74
N SER A 198 12.56 -16.02 -12.54
CA SER A 198 13.74 -16.88 -12.45
C SER A 198 13.75 -17.78 -11.22
N SER A 199 13.16 -17.32 -10.10
CA SER A 199 13.13 -18.06 -8.83
C SER A 199 11.96 -19.05 -8.72
N MET A 200 10.84 -18.80 -9.42
CA MET A 200 9.64 -19.64 -9.37
C MET A 200 9.70 -20.90 -10.26
N GLY A 201 10.83 -21.17 -10.92
CA GLY A 201 11.05 -22.43 -11.65
C GLY A 201 10.17 -22.61 -12.90
N MET A 202 9.59 -21.55 -13.45
CA MET A 202 8.85 -21.59 -14.72
C MET A 202 9.72 -21.99 -15.93
N VAL A 203 11.03 -22.16 -15.73
CA VAL A 203 12.02 -22.61 -16.72
C VAL A 203 12.15 -24.15 -16.77
N ALA A 204 11.40 -24.90 -15.94
CA ALA A 204 11.67 -26.33 -15.74
C ALA A 204 11.18 -27.30 -16.83
N ASP A 205 10.45 -26.89 -17.89
CA ASP A 205 9.92 -27.89 -18.85
C ASP A 205 9.71 -27.42 -20.31
N SER A 206 10.34 -26.32 -20.74
CA SER A 206 10.29 -25.93 -22.16
C SER A 206 11.66 -25.49 -22.66
N TYR A 207 12.06 -26.02 -23.82
CA TYR A 207 13.33 -25.72 -24.51
C TYR A 207 13.40 -24.28 -25.06
N GLU A 208 12.49 -23.39 -24.63
CA GLU A 208 12.53 -21.97 -24.97
C GLU A 208 12.51 -21.12 -23.68
N PRO A 209 13.45 -20.19 -23.52
CA PRO A 209 13.48 -19.29 -22.37
C PRO A 209 12.39 -18.22 -22.55
N VAL A 210 11.14 -18.56 -22.26
CA VAL A 210 10.04 -17.59 -22.32
C VAL A 210 9.99 -16.82 -21.01
N VAL A 211 10.80 -15.76 -20.95
CA VAL A 211 10.59 -14.67 -20.01
C VAL A 211 9.35 -13.90 -20.45
N ASN A 212 8.23 -14.06 -19.74
CA ASN A 212 6.97 -13.40 -20.08
C ASN A 212 6.75 -12.16 -19.21
N VAL A 213 7.30 -11.01 -19.61
CA VAL A 213 7.05 -9.74 -18.93
C VAL A 213 5.74 -9.15 -19.46
N ASP A 214 4.69 -9.20 -18.63
CA ASP A 214 3.42 -8.53 -18.95
C ASP A 214 3.57 -7.01 -18.79
N MET A 215 3.98 -6.36 -19.89
CA MET A 215 4.13 -4.91 -19.94
C MET A 215 2.80 -4.17 -19.71
N GLU A 216 1.66 -4.75 -20.04
CA GLU A 216 0.37 -4.09 -19.85
C GLU A 216 0.00 -4.02 -18.37
N GLU A 217 0.21 -5.11 -17.63
CA GLU A 217 0.05 -5.16 -16.18
C GLU A 217 1.01 -4.19 -15.47
N ILE A 218 2.30 -4.19 -15.84
CA ILE A 218 3.30 -3.28 -15.27
C ILE A 218 2.92 -1.82 -15.53
N LEU A 219 2.53 -1.47 -16.76
CA LEU A 219 2.14 -0.11 -17.11
C LEU A 219 0.87 0.33 -16.37
N SER A 220 -0.10 -0.58 -16.19
CA SER A 220 -1.32 -0.33 -15.41
C SER A 220 -1.00 -0.04 -13.94
N ARG A 221 -0.14 -0.85 -13.32
CA ARG A 221 0.35 -0.63 -11.95
C ARG A 221 1.12 0.68 -11.83
N LEU A 222 2.00 1.00 -12.78
CA LEU A 222 2.76 2.25 -12.81
C LEU A 222 1.85 3.47 -12.93
N HIS A 223 0.83 3.40 -13.79
CA HIS A 223 -0.16 4.46 -13.95
C HIS A 223 -0.94 4.69 -12.65
N THR A 224 -1.43 3.61 -12.05
CA THR A 224 -2.15 3.64 -10.77
C THR A 224 -1.31 4.29 -9.67
N GLN A 225 -0.03 3.94 -9.57
CA GLN A 225 0.88 4.53 -8.58
C GLN A 225 1.09 6.04 -8.81
N ASN A 226 1.20 6.48 -10.06
CA ASN A 226 1.37 7.89 -10.38
C ASN A 226 0.10 8.71 -10.07
N GLU A 227 -1.08 8.19 -10.40
CA GLU A 227 -2.35 8.84 -10.06
C GLU A 227 -2.54 8.94 -8.54
N PHE A 228 -2.15 7.91 -7.79
CA PHE A 228 -2.22 7.95 -6.33
C PHE A 228 -1.35 9.06 -5.74
N GLU A 229 -0.11 9.23 -6.19
CA GLU A 229 0.77 10.28 -5.68
C GLU A 229 0.29 11.68 -6.02
N LYS A 230 -0.30 11.87 -7.21
CA LYS A 230 -0.96 13.13 -7.56
C LYS A 230 -2.13 13.41 -6.62
N LEU A 231 -2.93 12.39 -6.34
CA LEU A 231 -4.08 12.49 -5.46
C LEU A 231 -3.65 12.79 -4.02
N GLU A 232 -2.62 12.11 -3.52
CA GLU A 232 -2.04 12.33 -2.20
C GLU A 232 -1.49 13.75 -2.06
N LYS A 233 -0.73 14.25 -3.03
CA LYS A 233 -0.27 15.65 -3.05
C LYS A 233 -1.44 16.64 -3.04
N SER A 234 -2.48 16.36 -3.81
CA SER A 234 -3.69 17.19 -3.82
C SER A 234 -4.43 17.16 -2.48
N TYR A 235 -4.51 15.99 -1.85
CA TYR A 235 -5.13 15.80 -0.55
C TYR A 235 -4.37 16.57 0.54
N LEU A 236 -3.05 16.43 0.61
CA LEU A 236 -2.21 17.17 1.57
C LEU A 236 -2.34 18.69 1.40
N LYS A 237 -2.41 19.17 0.15
CA LYS A 237 -2.65 20.59 -0.13
C LYS A 237 -4.01 21.04 0.37
N LEU A 238 -5.07 20.27 0.07
CA LEU A 238 -6.43 20.59 0.50
C LEU A 238 -6.55 20.57 2.03
N GLN A 239 -5.87 19.64 2.69
CA GLN A 239 -5.81 19.55 4.14
C GLN A 239 -5.13 20.80 4.74
N ALA A 240 -4.01 21.24 4.17
CA ALA A 240 -3.34 22.47 4.60
C ALA A 240 -4.23 23.71 4.42
N ASP A 241 -4.92 23.82 3.28
CA ASP A 241 -5.87 24.90 3.01
C ASP A 241 -7.04 24.89 4.01
N PHE A 242 -7.57 23.70 4.33
CA PHE A 242 -8.62 23.53 5.33
C PHE A 242 -8.17 23.96 6.73
N ASP A 243 -6.97 23.56 7.17
CA ASP A 243 -6.43 23.95 8.47
C ASP A 243 -6.16 25.46 8.57
N ALA A 244 -5.74 26.08 7.46
CA ALA A 244 -5.57 27.53 7.36
C ALA A 244 -6.92 28.26 7.50
N GLU A 245 -7.96 27.78 6.82
CA GLU A 245 -9.30 28.37 6.92
C GLU A 245 -9.91 28.16 8.30
N ARG A 246 -9.70 26.99 8.93
CA ARG A 246 -10.13 26.73 10.30
C ARG A 246 -9.50 27.72 11.29
N THR A 247 -8.21 27.99 11.13
CA THR A 247 -7.49 29.00 11.92
C THR A 247 -8.07 30.40 11.70
N ARG A 248 -8.42 30.74 10.45
CA ARG A 248 -9.01 32.03 10.10
C ARG A 248 -10.39 32.22 10.74
N VAL A 249 -11.23 31.19 10.76
CA VAL A 249 -12.54 31.22 11.42
C VAL A 249 -12.37 31.46 12.93
N LEU A 250 -11.47 30.74 13.59
CA LEU A 250 -11.20 30.92 15.03
C LEU A 250 -10.74 32.35 15.36
N GLU A 251 -9.89 32.94 14.53
CA GLU A 251 -9.45 34.33 14.70
C GLU A 251 -10.59 35.34 14.48
N LEU A 252 -11.48 35.11 13.51
CA LEU A 252 -12.66 35.95 13.29
C LEU A 252 -13.67 35.83 14.44
N GLU A 253 -13.90 34.64 14.97
CA GLU A 253 -14.74 34.41 16.15
C GLU A 253 -14.19 35.13 17.38
N ARG A 254 -12.87 35.09 17.59
CA ARG A 254 -12.20 35.84 18.66
C ARG A 254 -12.43 37.35 18.52
N ARG A 255 -12.25 37.90 17.32
CA ARG A 255 -12.50 39.34 17.04
C ARG A 255 -13.96 39.72 17.25
N LEU A 256 -14.91 38.86 16.85
CA LEU A 256 -16.34 39.07 17.11
C LEU A 256 -16.65 39.10 18.60
N ASN A 257 -16.07 38.19 19.38
CA ASN A 257 -16.22 38.18 20.84
C ASN A 257 -15.62 39.45 21.47
N GLU A 258 -14.44 39.89 21.04
CA GLU A 258 -13.83 41.14 21.53
C GLU A 258 -14.66 42.38 21.19
N LEU A 259 -15.27 42.44 20.00
CA LEU A 259 -16.18 43.52 19.62
C LEU A 259 -17.49 43.47 20.42
N ARG A 260 -18.00 42.27 20.72
CA ARG A 260 -19.17 42.08 21.60
C ARG A 260 -18.89 42.54 23.02
N GLU A 261 -17.69 42.29 23.55
CA GLU A 261 -17.29 42.79 24.87
C GLU A 261 -17.04 44.30 24.88
N LYS A 262 -16.58 44.89 23.76
CA LYS A 262 -16.33 46.33 23.62
C LYS A 262 -17.59 47.16 23.30
N GLY A 263 -18.73 46.53 22.97
CA GLY A 263 -19.94 47.24 22.57
C GLY A 263 -21.23 46.64 23.14
N VAL A 264 -21.62 47.07 24.36
CA VAL A 264 -22.84 47.84 24.67
C VAL A 264 -22.68 48.40 26.08
N ASN A 265 -22.35 49.69 26.18
CA ASN A 265 -22.61 50.51 27.37
C ASN A 265 -23.36 51.75 26.85
N ILE A 266 -24.69 51.67 26.80
CA ILE A 266 -25.57 52.80 26.45
C ILE A 266 -26.11 53.35 27.78
N PRO A 267 -25.87 54.63 28.13
CA PRO A 267 -26.44 55.23 29.33
C PRO A 267 -27.96 55.43 29.15
N PRO A 268 -28.76 55.35 30.23
CA PRO A 268 -30.20 55.53 30.13
C PRO A 268 -30.50 57.01 29.90
N SER A 269 -31.15 57.34 28.79
CA SER A 269 -31.75 58.65 28.58
C SER A 269 -33.26 58.48 28.47
N GLU A 270 -33.96 59.21 29.34
CA GLU A 270 -35.40 59.25 29.45
C GLU A 270 -36.07 59.69 28.14
N GLY A 271 -37.26 59.15 27.88
CA GLY A 271 -38.31 59.92 27.24
C GLY A 271 -38.79 59.43 25.87
N THR A 272 -40.05 58.99 25.90
CA THR A 272 -41.09 59.18 24.87
C THR A 272 -41.44 57.97 23.99
N ASN A 273 -42.60 57.39 24.32
CA ASN A 273 -43.44 56.52 23.50
C ASN A 273 -43.56 57.01 22.06
N THR A 274 -43.51 56.09 21.09
CA THR A 274 -44.55 55.98 20.04
C THR A 274 -44.55 54.58 19.42
N ASN A 275 -45.74 54.01 19.32
CA ASN A 275 -46.05 52.79 18.58
C ASN A 275 -45.65 52.91 17.10
N SER A 276 -44.94 51.92 16.57
CA SER A 276 -45.23 51.29 15.27
C SER A 276 -44.20 50.19 14.98
N ALA A 277 -44.66 48.95 14.82
CA ALA A 277 -43.92 47.89 14.12
C ALA A 277 -43.98 48.17 12.61
N PRO A 278 -42.87 48.04 11.84
CA PRO A 278 -42.58 46.80 11.08
C PRO A 278 -41.06 46.61 10.73
N PRO A 279 -40.66 45.71 9.82
CA PRO A 279 -40.97 44.29 9.71
C PRO A 279 -39.79 43.41 10.17
N THR A 280 -40.06 42.12 10.39
CA THR A 280 -39.06 41.08 10.62
C THR A 280 -38.15 40.90 9.41
N SER A 281 -36.89 41.31 9.51
CA SER A 281 -35.83 40.89 8.59
C SER A 281 -35.53 39.41 8.85
N ARG A 282 -36.23 38.55 8.11
CA ARG A 282 -35.96 37.11 8.03
C ARG A 282 -34.48 36.94 7.64
N LEU A 283 -33.73 36.26 8.50
CA LEU A 283 -32.42 35.71 8.14
C LEU A 283 -32.59 34.88 6.86
N PRO A 284 -31.67 34.97 5.88
CA PRO A 284 -31.69 34.06 4.75
C PRO A 284 -31.49 32.63 5.27
N PRO A 285 -32.16 31.63 4.69
CA PRO A 285 -31.99 30.25 5.11
C PRO A 285 -30.55 29.83 4.83
N VAL A 286 -29.91 29.22 5.83
CA VAL A 286 -28.66 28.48 5.64
C VAL A 286 -28.97 27.35 4.67
N CYS A 287 -28.48 27.45 3.43
CA CYS A 287 -28.50 26.32 2.51
C CYS A 287 -27.58 25.23 3.06
N PRO A 288 -28.05 23.99 3.26
CA PRO A 288 -27.14 22.87 3.48
C PRO A 288 -26.27 22.69 2.23
N PRO A 289 -25.04 22.17 2.37
CA PRO A 289 -24.16 21.91 1.23
C PRO A 289 -24.94 21.05 0.22
N GLN A 290 -25.02 21.51 -1.03
CA GLN A 290 -25.64 20.73 -2.09
C GLN A 290 -24.89 19.40 -2.20
N LEU A 291 -25.61 18.31 -1.93
CA LEU A 291 -25.21 16.97 -2.32
C LEU A 291 -24.92 17.01 -3.82
N VAL A 292 -23.66 16.84 -4.19
CA VAL A 292 -23.25 16.59 -5.57
C VAL A 292 -24.08 15.39 -6.06
N PRO A 293 -24.79 15.50 -7.20
CA PRO A 293 -25.57 14.37 -7.69
C PRO A 293 -24.65 13.18 -7.94
N PRO A 294 -25.11 11.94 -7.67
CA PRO A 294 -24.31 10.75 -7.95
C PRO A 294 -23.93 10.71 -9.44
N PRO A 295 -22.75 10.18 -9.79
CA PRO A 295 -22.36 10.00 -11.18
C PRO A 295 -23.41 9.16 -11.92
N PRO A 296 -23.65 9.43 -13.22
CA PRO A 296 -24.61 8.67 -14.00
C PRO A 296 -24.24 7.18 -14.01
N PRO A 297 -25.23 6.27 -13.98
CA PRO A 297 -24.96 4.83 -14.06
C PRO A 297 -24.25 4.50 -15.37
N PRO A 298 -23.33 3.51 -15.37
CA PRO A 298 -22.69 3.05 -16.58
C PRO A 298 -23.75 2.54 -17.58
N PRO A 299 -23.54 2.76 -18.89
CA PRO A 299 -24.47 2.26 -19.90
C PRO A 299 -24.58 0.73 -19.80
N PRO A 300 -25.78 0.15 -20.00
CA PRO A 300 -25.96 -1.28 -19.99
C PRO A 300 -25.05 -1.92 -21.04
N SER A 301 -24.26 -2.89 -20.60
CA SER A 301 -23.43 -3.77 -21.42
C SER A 301 -24.31 -4.70 -22.26
N ASN A 302 -24.99 -4.15 -23.26
CA ASN A 302 -25.65 -4.89 -24.33
C ASN A 302 -25.96 -3.96 -25.51
N ALA A 303 -24.91 -3.47 -26.17
CA ALA A 303 -24.99 -2.98 -27.56
C ALA A 303 -23.63 -3.01 -28.27
N LEU A 304 -22.81 -4.04 -28.04
CA LEU A 304 -21.70 -4.41 -28.92
C LEU A 304 -21.75 -5.91 -29.20
N ARG A 305 -22.89 -6.36 -29.73
CA ARG A 305 -22.96 -7.65 -30.43
C ARG A 305 -23.99 -7.56 -31.56
N SER A 306 -23.60 -6.89 -32.64
CA SER A 306 -24.07 -7.17 -34.01
C SER A 306 -23.52 -6.13 -34.99
N ALA A 307 -22.22 -6.18 -35.24
CA ALA A 307 -21.71 -5.87 -36.57
C ALA A 307 -21.00 -7.13 -37.07
N SER A 308 -21.82 -8.06 -37.53
CA SER A 308 -21.42 -9.17 -38.38
C SER A 308 -20.72 -8.59 -39.61
N TRP A 309 -19.41 -8.76 -39.69
CA TRP A 309 -18.71 -8.67 -40.97
C TRP A 309 -19.03 -9.93 -41.76
N ASN A 310 -20.13 -9.88 -42.51
CA ASN A 310 -20.43 -10.76 -43.62
C ASN A 310 -20.44 -9.91 -44.90
N SER A 311 -19.46 -10.18 -45.77
CA SER A 311 -19.44 -10.06 -47.26
C SER A 311 -17.95 -9.95 -47.63
N THR A 312 -17.25 -11.00 -48.08
CA THR A 312 -17.33 -11.68 -49.39
C THR A 312 -17.68 -10.78 -50.57
N ASP A 313 -16.78 -10.85 -51.56
CA ASP A 313 -16.84 -10.49 -52.98
C ASP A 313 -16.49 -9.05 -53.40
N GLY A 314 -15.38 -8.98 -54.15
CA GLY A 314 -14.85 -7.81 -54.84
C GLY A 314 -13.36 -7.94 -55.12
#